data_AF-A0A2T7BMA8-F1
#
_entry.id   AF-A0A2T7BMA8-F1
#
_cell.length_a   1.000
_cell.length_b   1.000
_cell.length_c   1.000
_cell.angle_alpha   90.00
_cell.angle_beta   90.00
_cell.angle_gamma   90.00
#
_symmetry.space_group_name_H-M   'P 1'
#
loop_
_entity.id
_entity.type
_entity.pdbx_description
1 polymer ?
#
loop_
_entity_poly.entity_id
_entity_poly.type
_entity_poly.pdbx_seq_one_letter_code
_entity_poly.pdbx_strand_id
1 'polypeptide(L)' 'MKKLVLFCVMMMAAVMPVLAQCSLCTKTAQQLGEGPAKGLNNGILMLAVTPLAIIGFLAFRFFRSQREEA' A
#
# COMPACT_ATOMS: atom_id res chain seq x y z
N MET A 1 8.45 20.64 -15.89
CA MET A 1 8.73 19.36 -16.57
C MET A 1 8.93 18.19 -15.61
N LYS A 2 9.98 18.15 -14.77
CA LYS A 2 10.28 17.00 -13.87
C LYS A 2 9.15 16.63 -12.89
N LYS A 3 8.49 17.62 -12.28
CA LYS A 3 7.35 17.39 -11.37
C LYS A 3 6.10 16.83 -12.07
N LEU A 4 5.89 17.20 -13.33
CA LEU A 4 4.78 16.71 -14.15
C LEU A 4 5.00 15.25 -14.54
N VAL A 5 6.22 14.89 -14.93
CA VAL A 5 6.60 13.49 -15.21
C VAL A 5 6.44 12.63 -13.96
N LEU A 6 6.92 13.10 -12.79
CA LEU A 6 6.74 12.38 -11.54
C LEU A 6 5.26 12.17 -11.19
N PHE A 7 4.43 13.20 -11.37
CA PHE A 7 2.99 13.11 -11.15
C PHE A 7 2.31 12.10 -12.09
N CYS A 8 2.64 12.11 -13.39
CA CYS A 8 2.10 11.13 -14.34
C CYS A 8 2.54 9.70 -14.01
N VAL A 9 3.79 9.49 -13.62
CA VAL A 9 4.29 8.16 -13.20
C VAL A 9 3.55 7.67 -11.95
N MET A 10 3.32 8.55 -10.98
CA MET A 10 2.59 8.21 -9.75
C MET A 10 1.12 7.85 -10.03
N MET A 11 0.45 8.60 -10.91
CA MET A 11 -0.91 8.29 -11.35
C MET A 11 -1.00 6.94 -12.06
N MET A 12 -0.02 6.61 -12.91
CA MET A 12 0.02 5.36 -13.64
C MET A 12 0.32 4.15 -12.74
N ALA A 13 1.08 4.35 -11.66
CA ALA A 13 1.29 3.33 -10.62
C ALA A 13 0.03 3.06 -9.78
N ALA A 14 -0.82 4.07 -9.56
CA ALA A 14 -2.01 3.94 -8.72
C ALA A 14 -3.14 3.07 -9.33
N VAL A 15 -3.14 2.87 -10.65
CA VAL A 15 -4.14 2.04 -11.37
C VAL A 15 -3.73 0.57 -11.51
N MET A 16 -2.53 0.18 -11.07
CA MET A 16 -2.09 -1.20 -11.20
C MET A 16 -2.86 -2.13 -10.24
N PRO A 17 -3.26 -3.34 -10.71
CA PRO A 17 -3.89 -4.31 -9.84
C PRO A 17 -2.92 -4.71 -8.73
N VAL A 18 -3.37 -4.56 -7.48
CA VAL A 18 -2.59 -4.93 -6.30
C VAL A 18 -2.64 -6.45 -6.16
N LEU A 19 -1.72 -7.14 -6.82
CA LEU A 19 -1.51 -8.57 -6.61
C LEU A 19 -0.85 -8.77 -5.23
N ALA A 20 -1.31 -9.75 -4.47
CA ALA A 20 -0.68 -10.11 -3.20
C ALA A 20 0.78 -10.51 -3.47
N GLN A 21 1.73 -9.77 -2.89
CA GLN A 21 3.16 -9.99 -3.12
C GLN A 21 3.72 -11.18 -2.31
N CYS A 22 2.97 -11.64 -1.31
CA CYS A 22 3.38 -12.76 -0.46
C CYS A 22 3.07 -14.09 -1.18
N SER A 23 4.11 -14.84 -1.55
CA SER A 23 4.00 -16.13 -2.27
C SER A 23 3.15 -17.17 -1.54
N LEU A 24 3.16 -17.16 -0.20
CA LEU A 24 2.32 -18.02 0.63
C LEU A 24 0.84 -17.63 0.53
N CYS A 25 0.51 -16.33 0.63
CA CYS A 25 -0.87 -15.85 0.54
C CYS A 25 -1.50 -16.14 -0.82
N THR A 26 -0.75 -15.98 -1.90
CA THR A 26 -1.22 -16.27 -3.27
C THR A 26 -1.52 -17.75 -3.45
N LYS A 27 -0.63 -18.63 -2.98
CA LYS A 27 -0.83 -20.09 -3.05
C LYS A 27 -2.05 -20.53 -2.23
N THR A 28 -2.19 -20.00 -1.01
CA THR A 28 -3.34 -20.29 -0.15
C THR A 28 -4.64 -19.81 -0.77
N ALA A 29 -4.70 -18.59 -1.30
CA ALA A 29 -5.88 -18.05 -1.99
C ALA A 29 -6.33 -18.93 -3.17
N GLN A 30 -5.38 -19.44 -3.96
CA GLN A 30 -5.68 -20.32 -5.10
C GLN A 30 -6.35 -21.65 -4.68
N GLN A 31 -6.13 -22.12 -3.45
CA GLN A 31 -6.71 -23.37 -2.94
C GLN A 31 -8.08 -23.19 -2.27
N LEU A 32 -8.52 -21.94 -2.06
CA LEU A 32 -9.62 -21.58 -1.17
C LEU A 32 -10.97 -21.34 -1.88
N GLY A 33 -11.00 -21.28 -3.21
CA GLY A 33 -12.19 -20.89 -3.99
C GLY A 33 -12.55 -19.41 -3.84
N GLU A 34 -13.44 -18.89 -4.70
CA GLU A 34 -13.72 -17.44 -4.84
C GLU A 34 -14.07 -16.72 -3.52
N GLY A 35 -15.02 -17.24 -2.75
CA GLY A 35 -15.50 -16.60 -1.52
C GLY A 35 -14.40 -16.48 -0.43
N PRO A 36 -13.80 -17.61 0.00
CA PRO A 36 -12.74 -17.59 1.00
C PRO A 36 -11.46 -16.90 0.52
N ALA A 37 -11.11 -16.97 -0.78
CA ALA A 37 -10.00 -16.21 -1.35
C ALA A 37 -10.22 -14.68 -1.25
N LYS A 38 -11.45 -14.21 -1.50
CA LYS A 38 -11.80 -12.79 -1.33
C LYS A 38 -11.74 -12.36 0.13
N GLY A 39 -12.19 -13.22 1.05
CA GLY A 39 -12.07 -13.01 2.49
C GLY A 39 -10.60 -12.88 2.94
N LEU A 40 -9.73 -13.74 2.42
CA LEU A 40 -8.29 -13.69 2.71
C LEU A 40 -7.65 -12.39 2.22
N ASN A 41 -7.96 -11.94 1.00
CA ASN A 41 -7.44 -10.67 0.47
C ASN A 41 -7.88 -9.47 1.31
N ASN A 42 -9.14 -9.45 1.77
CA ASN A 42 -9.63 -8.40 2.67
C ASN A 42 -8.88 -8.40 4.01
N GLY A 43 -8.57 -9.59 4.55
CA GLY A 43 -7.76 -9.73 5.76
C GLY A 43 -6.35 -9.16 5.61
N ILE A 44 -5.69 -9.43 4.48
CA ILE A 44 -4.36 -8.88 4.18
C ILE A 44 -4.39 -7.35 4.13
N LEU A 45 -5.39 -6.78 3.44
CA LEU A 45 -5.55 -5.33 3.36
C LEU A 45 -5.79 -4.71 4.73
N MET A 46 -6.66 -5.32 5.55
CA MET A 46 -6.90 -4.90 6.93
C MET A 46 -5.60 -4.87 7.77
N LEU A 47 -4.76 -5.90 7.67
CA LEU A 47 -3.49 -5.96 8.38
C LEU A 47 -2.47 -4.93 7.85
N ALA A 48 -2.47 -4.65 6.54
CA ALA A 48 -1.55 -3.71 5.93
C ALA A 48 -1.82 -2.24 6.31
N VAL A 49 -3.06 -1.89 6.68
CA VAL A 49 -3.42 -0.51 7.09
C VAL A 49 -2.59 -0.04 8.28
N THR A 50 -2.37 -0.88 9.28
CA THR A 50 -1.67 -0.50 10.52
C THR A 50 -0.23 -0.02 10.29
N PRO A 51 0.68 -0.81 9.67
CA PRO A 51 2.04 -0.34 9.43
C PRO A 51 2.09 0.88 8.49
N LEU A 52 1.21 0.96 7.49
CA LEU A 52 1.14 2.12 6.59
C LEU A 52 0.71 3.39 7.33
N ALA A 53 -0.28 3.31 8.22
CA ALA A 53 -0.71 4.42 9.05
C ALA A 53 0.41 4.92 9.98
N ILE A 54 1.16 3.99 10.58
CA ILE A 54 2.32 4.32 11.43
C ILE A 54 3.39 5.05 10.60
N ILE A 55 3.77 4.50 9.45
CA ILE A 55 4.76 5.13 8.55
C ILE A 55 4.30 6.53 8.13
N GLY A 56 3.03 6.67 7.73
CA GLY A 56 2.45 7.95 7.34
C GLY A 56 2.47 8.99 8.46
N PHE A 57 2.12 8.58 9.69
CA PHE A 57 2.17 9.44 10.87
C PHE A 57 3.60 9.90 11.20
N LEU A 58 4.56 8.97 11.17
CA LEU A 58 5.98 9.28 11.42
C LEU A 58 6.54 10.23 10.35
N ALA A 59 6.24 9.96 9.07
CA ALA A 59 6.65 10.84 7.97
C ALA A 59 6.06 12.25 8.14
N PHE A 60 4.77 12.37 8.45
CA PHE A 60 4.12 13.66 8.70
C PHE A 60 4.78 14.43 9.85
N ARG A 61 5.04 13.75 10.99
CA ARG A 61 5.70 14.37 12.15
C ARG A 61 7.12 14.83 11.79
N PHE A 62 7.88 14.02 11.07
CA PHE A 62 9.23 14.36 10.63
C PHE A 62 9.25 15.60 9.73
N PHE A 63 8.37 15.65 8.71
CA PHE A 63 8.27 16.82 7.83
C PHE A 63 7.84 18.10 8.56
N ARG A 64 7.06 17.99 9.64
CA ARG A 64 6.73 19.14 10.49
C ARG A 64 7.92 19.64 11.30
N SER A 65 8.68 18.73 11.92
CA SER A 65 9.91 19.10 12.66
C SER A 65 10.88 19.89 11.76
N GLN A 66 11.09 19.42 10.53
CA GLN A 66 11.97 20.08 9.56
C GLN A 66 11.47 21.47 9.10
N ARG A 67 10.18 21.78 9.27
CA ARG A 67 9.61 23.11 8.96
C ARG A 67 9.60 24.04 10.15
N GLU A 68 9.65 23.51 11.37
CA GLU A 68 9.73 24.29 12.61
C GLU A 68 11.19 24.71 12.90
N GLU A 69 12.17 23.98 12.36
CA GLU A 69 13.60 24.26 12.47
C GLU A 69 14.17 25.17 11.35
N ALA A 70 13.36 25.54 10.35
CA ALA A 70 13.73 26.40 9.21
C ALA A 70 13.05 27.77 9.28
#